data_AF-A0A2V8UJW1-F1
#
_entry.id   AF-A0A2V8UJW1-F1
#
_cell.length_a   1.000
_cell.length_b   1.000
_cell.length_c   1.000
_cell.angle_alpha   90.00
_cell.angle_beta   90.00
_cell.angle_gamma   90.00
#
_symmetry.space_group_name_H-M   'P 1'
#
loop_
_entity.id
_entity.type
_entity.pdbx_description
1 polymer ?
#
loop_
_entity_poly.entity_id
_entity_poly.type
_entity_poly.pdbx_seq_one_letter_code
_entity_poly.pdbx_strand_id
1 'polypeptide(L)'
;MTQELDQPYRLACLELYGGNLAGAFSVELPGLMGWVSCRPLGTSQRGGDLYYLSACSQGIIARVALADVAGHGEIVSSAAVRLRNALREHVTIGTNPC
;
A
#
# COMPACT_ATOMS: atom_id res chain seq x y z
N MET A 1 -4.63 17.89 -11.29
CA MET A 1 -5.31 16.99 -12.23
C MET A 1 -5.82 15.80 -11.42
N THR A 2 -7.00 15.97 -10.82
CA THR A 2 -7.68 14.96 -10.02
C THR A 2 -8.45 14.07 -10.97
N GLN A 3 -7.97 12.86 -11.25
CA GLN A 3 -8.76 11.85 -11.94
C GLN A 3 -9.75 11.27 -10.94
N GLU A 4 -10.97 11.78 -11.01
CA GLU A 4 -12.14 11.33 -10.26
C GLU A 4 -13.08 10.64 -11.24
N LEU A 5 -12.67 9.49 -11.79
CA LEU A 5 -13.50 8.54 -12.56
C LEU A 5 -12.73 7.21 -12.74
N ASP A 6 -12.27 6.59 -11.66
CA ASP A 6 -11.69 5.25 -11.74
C ASP A 6 -12.43 4.32 -10.77
N GLN A 7 -12.81 3.13 -11.26
CA GLN A 7 -13.47 2.15 -10.39
C GLN A 7 -12.57 1.85 -9.20
N PRO A 8 -13.11 1.73 -7.97
CA PRO A 8 -12.29 1.44 -6.81
C PRO A 8 -11.54 0.13 -7.03
N TYR A 9 -10.23 0.15 -6.75
CA TYR A 9 -9.41 -1.05 -6.82
C TYR A 9 -9.91 -2.06 -5.81
N ARG A 10 -10.51 -3.16 -6.28
CA ARG A 10 -11.03 -4.24 -5.42
C ARG A 10 -9.94 -5.27 -5.20
N LEU A 11 -9.50 -5.43 -3.96
CA LEU A 11 -8.51 -6.46 -3.64
C LEU A 11 -9.14 -7.85 -3.64
N ALA A 12 -8.54 -8.77 -4.37
CA ALA A 12 -8.83 -10.19 -4.31
C ALA A 12 -8.28 -10.83 -3.02
N CYS A 13 -8.74 -12.05 -2.71
CA CYS A 13 -8.23 -12.81 -1.56
C CYS A 13 -6.73 -13.07 -1.72
N LEU A 14 -5.95 -12.84 -0.66
CA LEU A 14 -4.48 -12.88 -0.62
C LEU A 14 -3.79 -11.87 -1.54
N GLU A 15 -4.53 -10.91 -2.11
CA GLU A 15 -3.93 -9.87 -2.92
C GLU A 15 -3.15 -8.87 -2.05
N LEU A 16 -2.02 -8.41 -2.61
CA LEU A 16 -1.05 -7.55 -1.97
C LEU A 16 -0.84 -6.29 -2.78
N TYR A 17 -1.59 -5.23 -2.46
CA TYR A 17 -1.45 -3.94 -3.12
C TYR A 17 -0.62 -2.97 -2.27
N GLY A 18 0.35 -2.28 -2.87
CA GLY A 18 1.19 -1.37 -2.10
C GLY A 18 2.27 -0.69 -2.94
N GLY A 19 2.92 0.30 -2.35
CA GLY A 19 3.89 1.13 -3.05
C GLY A 19 4.48 2.22 -2.18
N ASN A 20 5.46 2.92 -2.77
CA ASN A 20 6.03 4.18 -2.29
C ASN A 20 6.03 5.24 -3.40
N LEU A 21 5.17 5.03 -4.40
CA LEU A 21 5.05 5.86 -5.60
C LEU A 21 3.96 6.91 -5.40
N ALA A 22 4.13 8.06 -6.06
CA ALA A 22 3.07 9.07 -6.15
C ALA A 22 1.81 8.47 -6.78
N GLY A 23 0.66 8.71 -6.16
CA GLY A 23 -0.62 8.19 -6.65
C GLY A 23 -1.79 8.57 -5.78
N ALA A 24 -2.98 8.60 -6.38
CA ALA A 24 -4.24 8.72 -5.66
C ALA A 24 -5.26 7.80 -6.32
N PHE A 25 -5.85 6.89 -5.55
CA PHE A 25 -6.81 5.92 -6.05
C PHE A 25 -7.79 5.49 -4.96
N SER A 26 -9.02 5.15 -5.36
CA SER A 26 -10.01 4.54 -4.49
C SER A 26 -9.73 3.05 -4.35
N VAL A 27 -10.00 2.50 -3.18
CA VAL A 27 -9.77 1.08 -2.88
C VAL A 27 -10.96 0.50 -2.11
N GLU A 28 -11.28 -0.74 -2.41
CA GLU A 28 -12.30 -1.52 -1.72
C GLU A 28 -11.67 -2.83 -1.23
N LEU A 29 -11.68 -3.00 0.09
CA LEU A 29 -11.35 -4.22 0.82
C LEU A 29 -12.63 -4.76 1.47
N PRO A 30 -12.63 -6.02 1.92
CA PRO A 30 -13.80 -6.56 2.62
C PRO A 30 -14.20 -5.72 3.84
N GLY A 31 -15.41 -5.18 3.80
CA GLY A 31 -15.94 -4.32 4.86
C GLY A 31 -15.27 -2.94 4.99
N LEU A 32 -14.37 -2.56 4.08
CA LEU A 32 -13.64 -1.30 4.13
C LEU A 32 -13.52 -0.66 2.74
N MET A 33 -14.16 0.49 2.56
CA MET A 33 -13.94 1.35 1.39
C MET A 33 -13.10 2.55 1.80
N GLY A 34 -12.18 2.96 0.94
CA GLY A 34 -11.31 4.08 1.23
C GLY A 34 -10.63 4.65 -0.01
N TRP A 35 -9.73 5.58 0.24
CA TRP A 35 -8.91 6.23 -0.76
C TRP A 35 -7.47 6.28 -0.24
N VAL A 36 -6.52 6.01 -1.13
CA VAL A 36 -5.10 6.12 -0.85
C VAL A 36 -4.60 7.37 -1.56
N SER A 37 -3.82 8.19 -0.87
CA SER A 37 -3.08 9.30 -1.49
C SER A 37 -1.65 9.30 -0.99
N CYS A 38 -0.70 9.14 -1.91
CA CYS A 38 0.73 9.23 -1.67
C CYS A 38 1.28 10.41 -2.48
N ARG A 39 1.93 11.36 -1.79
CA ARG A 39 2.47 12.59 -2.40
C ARG A 39 3.90 12.81 -1.93
N PRO A 40 4.89 12.25 -2.63
CA PRO A 40 6.30 12.46 -2.30
C PRO A 40 6.70 13.94 -2.40
N LEU A 41 7.77 14.32 -1.69
CA LEU A 41 8.22 15.71 -1.63
C LEU A 41 8.73 16.23 -2.99
N GLY A 42 8.24 17.42 -3.37
CA GLY A 42 8.71 18.15 -4.55
C GLY A 42 8.28 17.50 -5.86
N THR A 43 9.23 17.30 -6.77
CA THR A 43 9.03 16.66 -8.09
C THR A 43 9.34 15.16 -8.06
N SER A 44 9.61 14.59 -6.88
CA SER A 44 9.98 13.18 -6.73
C SER A 44 8.77 12.28 -7.03
N GLN A 45 8.98 11.19 -7.76
CA GLN A 45 7.94 10.18 -7.97
C GLN A 45 7.89 9.14 -6.84
N ARG A 46 8.91 9.11 -5.98
CA ARG A 46 9.09 8.15 -4.89
C ARG A 46 9.56 8.85 -3.62
N GLY A 47 9.29 8.24 -2.47
CA GLY A 47 9.69 8.77 -1.16
C GLY A 47 9.84 7.69 -0.08
N GLY A 48 9.89 8.15 1.16
CA GLY A 48 9.97 7.32 2.37
C GLY A 48 8.64 6.69 2.77
N ASP A 49 7.53 7.31 2.36
CA ASP A 49 6.17 6.83 2.63
C ASP A 49 5.89 5.48 1.96
N LEU A 50 5.23 4.62 2.71
CA LEU A 50 4.83 3.28 2.35
C LEU A 50 3.34 3.13 2.62
N TYR A 51 2.64 2.54 1.66
CA TYR A 51 1.32 1.99 1.93
C TYR A 51 1.27 0.53 1.49
N TYR A 52 0.49 -0.23 2.24
CA TYR A 52 0.31 -1.65 2.05
C TYR A 52 -1.12 -2.03 2.42
N LEU A 53 -1.78 -2.77 1.54
CA LEU A 53 -3.16 -3.19 1.62
C LEU A 53 -3.22 -4.68 1.28
N SER A 54 -3.91 -5.46 2.09
CA SER A 54 -4.18 -6.86 1.78
C SER A 54 -5.53 -7.34 2.30
N ALA A 55 -6.13 -8.31 1.61
CA ALA A 55 -7.30 -9.04 2.09
C ALA A 55 -6.89 -10.49 2.45
N CYS A 56 -7.16 -10.92 3.68
CA CYS A 56 -6.79 -12.25 4.20
C CYS A 56 -8.00 -12.99 4.79
N SER A 57 -7.82 -14.25 5.20
CA SER A 57 -8.86 -15.07 5.86
C SER A 57 -10.15 -15.15 5.04
N GLN A 58 -10.07 -15.63 3.79
CA GLN A 58 -11.20 -15.74 2.86
C GLN A 58 -11.90 -14.40 2.57
N GLY A 59 -11.14 -13.30 2.65
CA GLY A 59 -11.69 -11.96 2.47
C GLY A 59 -12.56 -11.51 3.65
N ILE A 60 -12.28 -11.98 4.87
CA ILE A 60 -12.95 -11.46 6.09
C ILE A 60 -12.16 -10.31 6.69
N ILE A 61 -10.83 -10.32 6.54
CA ILE A 61 -9.94 -9.36 7.19
C ILE A 61 -9.32 -8.44 6.14
N ALA A 62 -9.62 -7.14 6.23
CA ALA A 62 -8.87 -6.08 5.59
C ALA A 62 -7.65 -5.71 6.46
N ARG A 63 -6.45 -5.72 5.88
CA ARG A 63 -5.22 -5.23 6.52
C ARG A 63 -4.71 -4.01 5.78
N VAL A 64 -4.44 -2.96 6.54
CA VAL A 64 -3.84 -1.71 6.06
C VAL A 64 -2.61 -1.43 6.90
N ALA A 65 -1.47 -1.22 6.26
CA ALA A 65 -0.26 -0.76 6.90
C ALA A 65 0.27 0.49 6.20
N LEU A 66 0.57 1.50 7.01
CA LEU A 66 1.22 2.74 6.60
C LEU A 66 2.52 2.85 7.38
N ALA A 67 3.59 3.23 6.71
CA ALA A 67 4.90 3.41 7.34
C ALA A 67 5.68 4.50 6.61
N ASP A 68 6.63 5.10 7.30
CA ASP A 68 7.49 6.16 6.75
C ASP A 68 8.94 5.86 7.10
N VAL A 69 9.83 6.07 6.14
CA VAL A 69 11.27 5.99 6.31
C VAL A 69 11.82 7.41 6.31
N ALA A 70 12.43 7.80 7.43
CA ALA A 70 12.96 9.14 7.63
C ALA A 70 13.88 9.60 6.48
N GLY A 71 13.55 10.76 5.92
CA GLY A 71 14.22 11.40 4.78
C GLY A 71 13.29 11.49 3.56
N HIS A 72 13.81 11.90 2.41
CA HIS A 72 12.98 12.10 1.22
C HIS A 72 13.73 11.81 -0.09
N GLY A 73 12.97 11.67 -1.18
CA GLY A 73 13.49 11.44 -2.53
C GLY A 73 14.01 10.02 -2.76
N GLU A 74 14.78 9.84 -3.83
CA GLU A 74 15.19 8.51 -4.29
C GLU A 74 16.14 7.78 -3.33
N ILE A 75 16.89 8.53 -2.51
CA ILE A 75 17.84 7.97 -1.55
C ILE A 75 17.11 7.06 -0.54
N VAL A 76 15.97 7.54 0.00
CA VAL A 76 15.17 6.78 0.97
C VAL A 76 14.23 5.78 0.33
N SER A 77 13.89 5.95 -0.95
CA SER A 77 13.05 5.02 -1.73
C SER A 77 13.56 3.58 -1.66
N SER A 78 14.89 3.38 -1.68
CA SER A 78 15.48 2.05 -1.57
C SER A 78 15.25 1.38 -0.20
N ALA A 79 15.36 2.15 0.89
CA ALA A 79 15.09 1.67 2.25
C ALA A 79 13.59 1.42 2.47
N ALA A 80 12.75 2.30 1.93
CA ALA A 80 11.30 2.15 1.85
C ALA A 80 10.90 0.82 1.17
N VAL A 81 11.49 0.52 0.01
CA VAL A 81 11.27 -0.75 -0.69
C VAL A 81 11.73 -1.96 0.13
N ARG A 82 12.87 -1.87 0.82
CA ARG A 82 13.35 -2.96 1.70
C ARG A 82 12.41 -3.22 2.87
N LEU A 83 11.94 -2.16 3.55
CA LEU A 83 10.97 -2.27 4.63
C LEU A 83 9.65 -2.88 4.13
N ARG A 84 9.17 -2.45 2.96
CA ARG A 84 7.99 -3.06 2.32
C ARG A 84 8.18 -4.56 2.05
N ASN A 85 9.35 -4.97 1.55
CA ASN A 85 9.62 -6.38 1.28
C ASN A 85 9.62 -7.20 2.57
N ALA A 86 10.24 -6.68 3.63
CA ALA A 86 10.21 -7.32 4.95
C ALA A 86 8.78 -7.42 5.51
N LEU A 87 7.96 -6.37 5.38
CA LEU A 87 6.55 -6.40 5.77
C LEU A 87 5.77 -7.45 4.98
N ARG A 88 6.00 -7.54 3.66
CA ARG A 88 5.39 -8.56 2.80
C ARG A 88 5.71 -9.97 3.27
N GLU A 89 6.97 -10.26 3.55
CA GLU A 89 7.41 -11.57 4.04
C GLU A 89 6.67 -11.95 5.34
N HIS A 90 6.54 -11.02 6.29
CA HIS A 90 5.97 -11.32 7.60
C HIS A 90 4.43 -11.34 7.62
N VAL A 91 3.77 -10.54 6.79
CA VAL A 91 2.29 -10.54 6.72
C VAL A 91 1.75 -11.82 6.07
N THR A 92 2.54 -12.48 5.22
CA THR A 92 2.16 -13.76 4.59
C THR A 92 2.43 -14.98 5.48
N ILE A 93 3.37 -14.90 6.44
CA ILE A 93 3.81 -16.04 7.26
C ILE A 93 2.95 -16.25 8.52
N GLY A 94 2.22 -15.23 8.98
CA GLY A 94 1.31 -15.32 10.13
C GLY A 94 -0.16 -15.37 9.70
N THR A 95 -0.87 -16.44 10.10
CA THR A 95 -2.33 -16.68 10.02
C THR A 95 -2.89 -17.15 8.67
N ASN A 96 -3.35 -18.42 8.68
CA ASN A 96 -4.19 -19.12 7.69
C ASN A 96 -4.14 -18.62 6.23
N PRO A 97 -3.34 -19.28 5.37
CA PRO A 97 -3.42 -19.08 3.93
C PRO A 97 -4.71 -19.76 3.41
N CYS A 98 -5.82 -19.04 3.47
CA CYS A 98 -7.17 -19.50 3.10
C CYS A 98 -7.75 -20.64 3.97
#